data_AF-A0A2G2W544-F1
#
_entry.id   AF-A0A2G2W544-F1
#
_cell.length_a   1.000
_cell.length_b   1.000
_cell.length_c   1.000
_cell.angle_alpha   90.00
_cell.angle_beta   90.00
_cell.angle_gamma   90.00
#
_symmetry.space_group_name_H-M   'P 1'
#
loop_
_entity.id
_entity.type
_entity.pdbx_description
1 polymer ?
#
loop_
_entity_poly.entity_id
_entity_poly.type
_entity_poly.pdbx_seq_one_letter_code
_entity_poly.pdbx_strand_id
1 'polypeptide(L)'
;MPLKICYPAMANHEWRIVTGCDPKHTSWSYHNAGSWPVLLWLLTAACMKTGRHQSARRAIEKTETRLLKDSWPEYYDGKHGRYIGKQARKFQTWSIAGYLVSRMMLEDPSHLGIIALEEDTQMKPPMKKSTSWFC
;
A
#
# COMPACT_ATOMS: atom_id res chain seq x y z
N MET A 1 4.31 -10.91 1.96
CA MET A 1 3.92 -9.76 2.79
C MET A 1 3.05 -8.80 1.97
N PRO A 2 1.82 -8.43 2.38
CA PRO A 2 1.13 -7.27 1.79
C PRO A 2 1.74 -5.95 2.31
N LEU A 3 1.71 -4.84 1.58
CA LEU A 3 1.29 -4.66 0.19
C LEU A 3 2.52 -4.34 -0.69
N LYS A 4 2.46 -4.62 -1.99
CA LYS A 4 3.46 -4.13 -2.94
C LYS A 4 3.34 -2.61 -3.07
N ILE A 5 4.47 -1.90 -3.02
CA ILE A 5 4.47 -0.43 -3.22
C ILE A 5 4.13 -0.06 -4.67
N CYS A 6 4.56 -0.88 -5.63
CA CYS A 6 4.20 -0.81 -7.03
C CYS A 6 4.28 -2.21 -7.66
N TYR A 7 3.73 -2.36 -8.86
CA TYR A 7 3.78 -3.60 -9.64
C TYR A 7 3.67 -3.29 -11.14
N PRO A 8 4.49 -3.91 -12.02
CA PRO A 8 5.59 -4.85 -11.74
C PRO A 8 6.89 -4.15 -11.29
N ALA A 9 7.94 -4.93 -11.02
CA ALA A 9 9.30 -4.40 -10.87
C ALA A 9 9.92 -4.07 -12.23
N MET A 10 10.66 -2.96 -12.29
CA MET A 10 11.56 -2.65 -13.40
C MET A 10 12.73 -3.64 -13.42
N ALA A 11 13.16 -4.04 -14.62
CA ALA A 11 14.24 -5.00 -14.81
C ALA A 11 15.15 -4.64 -16.00
N ASN A 12 16.35 -5.22 -16.04
CA ASN A 12 17.31 -5.10 -17.16
C ASN A 12 17.55 -3.64 -17.58
N HIS A 13 17.34 -3.31 -18.85
CA HIS A 13 17.56 -1.97 -19.41
C HIS A 13 16.67 -0.91 -18.77
N GLU A 14 15.40 -1.23 -18.49
CA GLU A 14 14.47 -0.30 -17.84
C GLU A 14 15.00 0.09 -16.45
N TRP A 15 15.44 -0.88 -15.66
CA TRP A 15 16.05 -0.60 -14.35
C TRP A 15 17.31 0.28 -14.49
N ARG A 16 18.21 -0.04 -15.44
CA ARG A 16 19.44 0.75 -15.65
C ARG A 16 19.13 2.20 -16.00
N ILE A 17 18.16 2.42 -16.88
CA ILE A 17 17.81 3.74 -17.40
C ILE A 17 17.00 4.54 -16.36
N VAL A 18 15.90 3.97 -15.85
CA VAL A 18 14.96 4.70 -14.98
C VAL A 18 15.54 4.95 -13.59
N THR A 19 16.31 4.00 -13.05
CA THR A 19 16.87 4.13 -11.70
C THR A 19 18.29 4.68 -11.68
N GLY A 20 18.96 4.83 -12.83
CA GLY A 20 20.38 5.18 -12.86
C GLY A 20 21.28 4.11 -12.26
N CYS A 21 20.91 2.83 -12.42
CA CYS A 21 21.57 1.67 -11.80
C CYS A 21 21.59 1.69 -10.26
N ASP A 22 20.57 2.22 -9.59
CA ASP A 22 20.51 2.32 -8.12
C ASP A 22 20.54 0.93 -7.43
N PRO A 23 21.62 0.58 -6.70
CA PRO A 23 21.81 -0.75 -6.13
C PRO A 23 20.87 -1.09 -4.96
N LYS A 24 20.12 -0.10 -4.42
CA LYS A 24 19.10 -0.32 -3.39
C LYS A 24 17.76 -0.74 -4.00
N HIS A 25 17.49 -0.35 -5.24
CA HIS A 25 16.23 -0.57 -5.95
C HIS A 25 16.32 -1.68 -6.99
N THR A 26 17.08 -2.74 -6.69
CA THR A 26 17.14 -3.94 -7.53
C THR A 26 15.76 -4.56 -7.75
N SER A 27 15.63 -5.47 -8.72
CA SER A 27 14.35 -6.08 -9.07
C SER A 27 13.63 -6.67 -7.84
N TRP A 28 12.39 -6.26 -7.61
CA TRP A 28 11.55 -6.65 -6.47
C TRP A 28 12.12 -6.29 -5.09
N SER A 29 12.87 -5.19 -5.00
CA SER A 29 13.47 -4.67 -3.77
C SER A 29 13.07 -3.23 -3.51
N TYR A 30 12.91 -2.89 -2.23
CA TYR A 30 12.73 -1.51 -1.75
C TYR A 30 11.61 -0.78 -2.52
N HIS A 31 11.88 0.34 -3.18
CA HIS A 31 10.87 1.06 -3.97
C HIS A 31 10.58 0.40 -5.34
N ASN A 32 11.44 -0.48 -5.84
CA ASN A 32 11.21 -1.21 -7.09
C ASN A 32 10.41 -2.49 -6.82
N ALA A 33 9.12 -2.31 -6.52
CA ALA A 33 8.14 -3.36 -6.22
C ALA A 33 8.48 -4.23 -4.98
N GLY A 34 9.13 -3.63 -3.98
CA GLY A 34 9.20 -4.21 -2.63
C GLY A 34 7.81 -4.27 -1.97
N SER A 35 7.68 -5.14 -0.97
CA SER A 35 6.47 -5.24 -0.15
C SER A 35 6.66 -4.47 1.15
N TRP A 36 5.77 -3.52 1.43
CA TRP A 36 5.88 -2.57 2.54
C TRP A 36 4.75 -2.78 3.56
N PRO A 37 5.06 -3.24 4.79
CA PRO A 37 4.04 -3.48 5.83
C PRO A 37 3.26 -2.22 6.21
N VAL A 38 3.90 -1.04 6.16
CA VAL A 38 3.25 0.25 6.46
C VAL A 38 2.02 0.50 5.58
N LEU A 39 1.96 -0.04 4.35
CA LEU A 39 0.80 0.17 3.46
C LEU A 39 -0.47 -0.58 3.91
N LEU A 40 -0.37 -1.45 4.92
CA LEU A 40 -1.50 -2.22 5.42
C LEU A 40 -2.65 -1.34 5.91
N TRP A 41 -2.36 -0.21 6.56
CA TRP A 41 -3.40 0.68 7.10
C TRP A 41 -4.17 1.42 6.00
N LEU A 42 -3.50 1.85 4.93
CA LEU A 42 -4.16 2.44 3.76
C LEU A 42 -5.04 1.42 3.05
N LEU A 43 -4.54 0.18 2.88
CA LEU A 43 -5.35 -0.91 2.33
C LEU A 43 -6.58 -1.17 3.21
N THR A 44 -6.41 -1.14 4.53
CA THR A 44 -7.49 -1.36 5.50
C THR A 44 -8.55 -0.27 5.36
N ALA A 45 -8.15 1.00 5.42
CA ALA A 45 -9.05 2.15 5.25
C ALA A 45 -9.81 2.08 3.92
N ALA A 46 -9.13 1.80 2.80
CA ALA A 46 -9.78 1.68 1.50
C ALA A 46 -10.76 0.49 1.44
N CYS A 47 -10.39 -0.67 2.02
CA CYS A 47 -11.28 -1.81 2.11
C CYS A 47 -12.52 -1.51 2.97
N MET A 48 -12.36 -0.76 4.05
CA MET A 48 -13.48 -0.35 4.90
C MET A 48 -14.40 0.62 4.17
N LYS A 49 -13.85 1.68 3.56
CA LYS A 49 -14.63 2.65 2.77
C LYS A 49 -15.42 2.00 1.64
N THR A 50 -14.86 0.96 1.02
CA THR A 50 -15.50 0.25 -0.11
C THR A 50 -16.32 -0.97 0.31
N GLY A 51 -16.54 -1.21 1.61
CA GLY A 51 -17.31 -2.34 2.13
C GLY A 51 -16.63 -3.71 1.95
N ARG A 52 -15.36 -3.78 1.55
CA ARG A 52 -14.59 -5.02 1.29
C ARG A 52 -13.84 -5.51 2.53
N HIS A 53 -14.51 -5.58 3.67
CA HIS A 53 -13.87 -5.83 4.98
C HIS A 53 -13.07 -7.16 5.04
N GLN A 54 -13.53 -8.18 4.32
CA GLN A 54 -12.85 -9.48 4.23
C GLN A 54 -11.43 -9.38 3.63
N SER A 55 -11.21 -8.45 2.70
CA SER A 55 -9.90 -8.23 2.08
C SER A 55 -8.90 -7.64 3.08
N ALA A 56 -9.35 -6.71 3.92
CA ALA A 56 -8.54 -6.16 5.01
C ALA A 56 -8.17 -7.23 6.04
N ARG A 57 -9.16 -8.02 6.50
CA ARG A 57 -8.94 -9.11 7.46
C ARG A 57 -7.89 -10.10 6.96
N ARG A 58 -8.05 -10.58 5.72
CA ARG A 58 -7.09 -11.51 5.11
C ARG A 58 -5.69 -10.92 4.99
N ALA A 59 -5.56 -9.62 4.69
CA ALA A 59 -4.26 -8.96 4.60
C ALA A 59 -3.58 -8.83 5.98
N ILE A 60 -4.35 -8.51 7.01
CA ILE A 60 -3.89 -8.43 8.40
C ILE A 60 -3.46 -9.79 8.91
N GLU A 61 -4.30 -10.82 8.79
CA GLU A 61 -3.99 -12.21 9.19
C GLU A 61 -2.68 -12.69 8.52
N LYS A 62 -2.53 -12.44 7.22
CA LYS A 62 -1.31 -12.80 6.49
C LYS A 62 -0.07 -12.07 7.01
N THR A 63 -0.21 -10.83 7.46
CA THR A 63 0.87 -10.02 8.03
C THR A 63 1.24 -10.53 9.43
N GLU A 64 0.24 -10.83 10.26
CA GLU A 64 0.39 -11.37 11.63
C GLU A 64 1.19 -12.68 11.67
N THR A 65 1.10 -13.52 10.63
CA THR A 65 1.86 -14.78 10.57
C THR A 65 3.39 -14.62 10.68
N ARG A 66 3.92 -13.43 10.35
CA ARG A 66 5.35 -13.18 10.16
C ARG A 66 5.90 -11.91 10.79
N LEU A 67 5.14 -10.81 10.86
CA LEU A 67 5.70 -9.49 11.13
C LEU A 67 6.46 -9.42 12.47
N LEU A 68 5.89 -10.02 13.52
CA LEU A 68 6.55 -10.15 14.83
C LEU A 68 7.78 -11.06 14.79
N LYS A 69 7.66 -12.24 14.15
CA LYS A 69 8.76 -13.22 14.04
C LYS A 69 9.97 -12.63 13.31
N ASP A 70 9.72 -11.80 12.30
CA ASP A 70 10.74 -11.15 11.48
C ASP A 70 11.29 -9.85 12.12
N SER A 71 10.89 -9.53 13.37
CA SER A 71 11.31 -8.32 14.10
C SER A 71 10.93 -7.00 13.42
N TRP A 72 9.70 -6.91 12.90
CA TRP A 72 9.11 -5.67 12.35
C TRP A 72 9.99 -4.95 11.30
N PRO A 73 10.34 -5.63 10.19
CA PRO A 73 11.21 -5.04 9.19
C PRO A 73 10.54 -3.89 8.43
N GLU A 74 11.36 -2.99 7.91
CA GLU A 74 10.94 -1.84 7.09
C GLU A 74 10.25 -2.26 5.78
N TYR A 75 10.79 -3.27 5.08
CA TYR A 75 10.23 -3.79 3.83
C TYR A 75 10.66 -5.24 3.59
N TYR A 76 10.04 -5.88 2.59
CA TYR A 76 10.28 -7.26 2.16
C TYR A 76 10.53 -7.35 0.65
N ASP A 77 11.41 -8.26 0.26
CA ASP A 77 11.85 -8.43 -1.12
C ASP A 77 11.28 -9.68 -1.80
N GLY A 78 11.41 -9.68 -3.13
CA GLY A 78 10.99 -10.74 -4.03
C GLY A 78 9.55 -10.59 -4.51
N LYS A 79 9.22 -11.24 -5.62
CA LYS A 79 7.89 -11.20 -6.28
C LYS A 79 6.71 -11.33 -5.31
N HIS A 80 6.85 -12.21 -4.31
CA HIS A 80 5.81 -12.51 -3.33
C HIS A 80 6.05 -11.90 -1.94
N GLY A 81 7.12 -11.10 -1.76
CA GLY A 81 7.53 -10.55 -0.46
C GLY A 81 7.82 -11.67 0.55
N ARG A 82 8.65 -12.64 0.15
CA ARG A 82 9.02 -13.81 0.97
C ARG A 82 10.27 -13.57 1.80
N TYR A 83 11.16 -12.70 1.34
CA TYR A 83 12.44 -12.41 1.97
C TYR A 83 12.35 -11.09 2.74
N ILE A 84 13.01 -10.99 3.89
CA ILE A 84 13.22 -9.70 4.55
C ILE A 84 14.04 -8.81 3.59
N GLY A 85 13.73 -7.52 3.53
CA GLY A 85 14.37 -6.61 2.59
C GLY A 85 15.89 -6.57 2.74
N LYS A 86 16.60 -6.51 1.61
CA LYS A 86 18.06 -6.57 1.50
C LYS A 86 18.79 -5.65 2.48
N GLN A 87 18.23 -4.47 2.74
CA GLN A 87 18.73 -3.47 3.68
C GLN A 87 17.64 -3.00 4.64
N ALA A 88 16.63 -3.83 4.91
CA ALA A 88 15.53 -3.46 5.78
C ALA A 88 15.99 -3.32 7.23
N ARG A 89 15.68 -2.17 7.84
CA ARG A 89 15.87 -1.98 9.28
C ARG A 89 14.82 -2.78 10.05
N LYS A 90 15.22 -3.38 11.17
CA LYS A 90 14.30 -4.01 12.13
C LYS A 90 13.63 -2.94 13.00
N PHE A 91 12.51 -3.30 13.63
CA PHE A 91 11.76 -2.43 14.53
C PHE A 91 11.40 -1.08 13.91
N GLN A 92 11.07 -1.10 12.62
CA GLN A 92 10.76 0.11 11.90
C GLN A 92 9.40 0.64 12.37
N THR A 93 9.39 1.85 12.94
CA THR A 93 8.24 2.44 13.64
C THR A 93 6.96 2.41 12.83
N TRP A 94 6.99 2.80 11.55
CA TRP A 94 5.80 2.83 10.71
C TRP A 94 5.27 1.44 10.28
N SER A 95 6.10 0.39 10.36
CA SER A 95 5.66 -0.98 10.10
C SER A 95 4.84 -1.49 11.28
N ILE A 96 5.25 -1.11 12.50
CA ILE A 96 4.51 -1.37 13.74
C ILE A 96 3.22 -0.55 13.76
N ALA A 97 3.33 0.77 13.56
CA ALA A 97 2.19 1.68 13.61
C ALA A 97 1.14 1.37 12.53
N GLY A 98 1.56 1.07 11.31
CA GLY A 98 0.64 0.68 10.23
C GLY A 98 -0.16 -0.58 10.57
N TYR A 99 0.46 -1.56 11.21
CA TYR A 99 -0.25 -2.73 11.71
C TYR A 99 -1.25 -2.40 12.83
N LEU A 100 -0.85 -1.60 13.81
CA LEU A 100 -1.73 -1.20 14.92
C LEU A 100 -2.95 -0.40 14.43
N VAL A 101 -2.72 0.59 13.57
CA VAL A 101 -3.78 1.41 12.99
C VAL A 101 -4.76 0.55 12.18
N SER A 102 -4.25 -0.43 11.42
CA SER A 102 -5.09 -1.43 10.74
C SER A 102 -6.00 -2.22 11.69
N ARG A 103 -5.47 -2.67 12.83
CA ARG A 103 -6.24 -3.40 13.84
C ARG A 103 -7.31 -2.52 14.49
N MET A 104 -6.93 -1.32 14.91
CA MET A 104 -7.84 -0.34 15.54
C MET A 104 -8.99 0.05 14.61
N MET A 105 -8.72 0.21 13.31
CA MET A 105 -9.77 0.48 12.32
C MET A 105 -10.75 -0.68 12.17
N LEU A 106 -10.27 -1.94 12.17
CA LEU A 106 -11.17 -3.10 12.12
C LEU A 106 -11.99 -3.30 13.39
N GLU A 107 -11.42 -2.95 14.55
CA GLU A 107 -12.07 -3.06 15.85
C GLU A 107 -13.14 -1.99 16.04
N ASP A 108 -12.86 -0.75 15.60
CA ASP A 108 -13.83 0.35 15.59
C ASP A 108 -13.83 1.07 14.23
N PRO A 109 -14.82 0.77 13.37
CA PRO A 109 -14.97 1.41 12.07
C PRO A 109 -15.21 2.92 12.08
N SER A 110 -15.59 3.52 13.22
CA SER A 110 -15.80 4.97 13.31
C SER A 110 -14.51 5.76 13.06
N HIS A 111 -13.34 5.16 13.32
CA HIS A 111 -12.03 5.74 13.04
C HIS A 111 -11.79 6.04 11.55
N LEU A 112 -12.54 5.40 10.64
CA LEU A 112 -12.41 5.64 9.20
C LEU A 112 -12.65 7.12 8.84
N GLY A 113 -13.56 7.80 9.54
CA GLY A 113 -13.89 9.21 9.32
C GLY A 113 -12.74 10.18 9.58
N ILE A 114 -11.66 9.75 10.25
CA ILE A 114 -10.46 10.55 10.47
C ILE A 114 -9.67 10.74 9.17
N ILE A 115 -9.72 9.75 8.25
CA ILE A 115 -8.89 9.73 7.03
C ILE A 115 -9.71 9.69 5.74
N ALA A 116 -10.98 9.31 5.80
CA ALA A 116 -11.85 9.24 4.63
C ALA A 116 -12.95 10.28 4.72
N LEU A 117 -13.14 11.01 3.62
CA LEU A 117 -14.30 11.87 3.41
C LEU A 117 -15.35 11.12 2.58
N GLU A 118 -16.62 11.39 2.90
CA GLU A 118 -17.74 11.01 2.04
C GLU A 118 -17.74 11.84 0.76
N GLU A 119 -18.41 11.35 -0.27
CA GLU A 119 -18.59 12.13 -1.50
C GLU A 119 -19.38 13.40 -1.19
N ASP A 120 -18.93 14.54 -1.73
CA ASP A 120 -19.70 15.78 -1.65
C ASP A 120 -21.05 15.57 -2.36
N THR A 121 -22.14 15.58 -1.58
CA THR A 121 -23.51 15.52 -2.11
C THR A 121 -23.87 16.72 -3.00
N GLN A 122 -22.98 17.72 -3.12
CA GLN A 122 -23.16 18.94 -3.92
C GLN A 122 -22.20 19.04 -5.10
N MET A 123 -21.96 17.96 -5.84
CA MET A 123 -21.40 18.11 -7.19
C MET A 123 -22.44 18.79 -8.09
N LYS A 124 -22.18 20.05 -8.48
CA LYS A 124 -22.91 20.71 -9.58
C LYS A 124 -22.96 19.74 -10.77
N PRO A 125 -24.11 19.59 -11.46
CA PRO A 125 -24.18 18.71 -12.61
C PRO A 125 -23.04 19.03 -13.58
N PRO A 126 -22.36 18.01 -14.16
CA PRO A 126 -21.27 18.25 -15.08
C PRO A 126 -21.76 19.18 -16.18
N MET A 127 -21.06 20.31 -16.37
CA MET A 127 -21.41 21.27 -17.43
C MET A 127 -21.40 20.51 -18.75
N LYS A 128 -22.58 20.34 -19.36
CA LYS A 128 -22.69 19.81 -20.72
C LYS A 128 -21.98 20.81 -21.63
N LYS A 129 -20.92 20.38 -22.33
CA LYS A 129 -20.32 21.20 -23.38
C LYS A 129 -21.40 21.51 -24.41
N SER A 130 -21.66 22.80 -24.65
CA SER A 130 -22.54 23.23 -25.73
C SER A 130 -21.96 22.75 -27.05
N THR A 131 -22.68 21.90 -27.78
CA THR A 131 -22.42 21.62 -29.19
C THR A 131 -23.00 22.75 -30.04
N SER A 132 -22.44 23.95 -29.90
CA SER A 132 -22.50 24.94 -30.97
C SER A 132 -21.14 24.88 -31.68
N TRP A 133 -21.16 25.05 -33.00
CA TRP A 133 -20.06 24.88 -33.98
C TRP A 133 -20.03 23.55 -34.73
N PHE A 134 -20.86 23.46 -35.78
CA PHE A 134 -20.36 23.38 -37.16
C PHE A 134 -21.29 24.24 -38.03
N CYS A 135 -20.70 25.22 -38.70
CA CYS A 135 -21.30 25.99 -39.79
C CYS A 135 -20.80 25.42 -41.11
#